data_AF-A0A839GWZ4-F1
#
_entry.id   AF-A0A839GWZ4-F1
#
_cell.length_a   1.000
_cell.length_b   1.000
_cell.length_c   1.000
_cell.angle_alpha   90.00
_cell.angle_beta   90.00
_cell.angle_gamma   90.00
#
_symmetry.space_group_name_H-M   'P 1'
#
loop_
_entity.id
_entity.type
_entity.pdbx_description
1 polymer ?
#
loop_
_entity_poly.entity_id
_entity_poly.type
_entity_poly.pdbx_seq_one_letter_code
_entity_poly.pdbx_strand_id
1 'polypeptide(L)' 'MSNQTRNGNMLLNGMLVVSFLILWRNLEHPNILVPVLSFAGFLMFVLLKIFFVLRQRKNNSPK' A
#
# COMPACT_ATOMS: atom_id res chain seq x y z
N MET A 1 -8.47 -1.49 -22.04
CA MET A 1 -8.14 -1.31 -20.60
C MET A 1 -7.67 0.13 -20.44
N SER A 2 -8.51 1.01 -19.89
CA SER A 2 -8.31 2.46 -19.97
C SER A 2 -7.03 2.88 -19.22
N ASN A 3 -6.26 3.83 -19.80
CA ASN A 3 -5.01 4.35 -19.23
C ASN A 3 -5.13 4.79 -17.76
N GLN A 4 -6.35 5.10 -17.30
CA GLN A 4 -6.69 5.45 -15.92
C GLN A 4 -6.44 4.31 -14.92
N THR A 5 -6.76 3.05 -15.26
CA THR A 5 -6.50 1.90 -14.38
C THR A 5 -5.00 1.59 -14.27
N ARG A 6 -4.27 1.79 -15.37
CA ARG A 6 -2.81 1.58 -15.43
C ARG A 6 -2.06 2.61 -14.58
N ASN A 7 -2.43 3.89 -14.68
CA ASN A 7 -1.86 4.96 -13.87
C ASN A 7 -2.21 4.80 -12.38
N GLY A 8 -3.44 4.40 -12.06
CA GLY A 8 -3.85 4.12 -10.68
C GLY A 8 -3.02 2.99 -10.03
N ASN A 9 -2.73 1.92 -10.77
CA ASN A 9 -1.90 0.82 -10.27
C ASN A 9 -0.43 1.22 -10.07
N MET A 10 0.14 2.05 -10.94
CA MET A 10 1.51 2.57 -10.74
C MET A 10 1.59 3.47 -9.52
N LEU A 11 0.61 4.35 -9.29
CA LEU A 11 0.54 5.20 -8.10
C LEU A 11 0.42 4.37 -6.82
N LEU A 12 -0.47 3.38 -6.78
CA LEU A 12 -0.63 2.50 -5.62
C LEU A 12 0.63 1.69 -5.31
N ASN A 13 1.35 1.23 -6.34
CA ASN A 13 2.63 0.57 -6.14
C ASN A 13 3.70 1.55 -5.64
N GLY A 14 3.75 2.78 -6.17
CA GLY A 14 4.64 3.83 -5.68
C GLY A 14 4.39 4.18 -4.21
N MET A 15 3.13 4.32 -3.82
CA MET A 15 2.73 4.55 -2.42
C MET A 15 3.16 3.41 -1.49
N LEU A 16 3.16 2.15 -1.97
CA LEU A 16 3.62 1.00 -1.19
C LEU A 16 5.14 1.08 -0.94
N VAL A 17 5.92 1.46 -1.96
CA VAL A 17 7.37 1.66 -1.82
C VAL A 17 7.67 2.81 -0.86
N VAL A 18 6.97 3.94 -0.97
CA VAL A 18 7.14 5.08 -0.05
C VAL A 18 6.81 4.66 1.39
N SER A 19 5.71 3.94 1.60
CA SER A 19 5.32 3.44 2.93
C SER A 19 6.37 2.50 3.52
N PHE A 20 6.98 1.65 2.68
CA PHE A 20 8.08 0.78 3.09
C PHE A 20 9.34 1.57 3.48
N LEU A 21 9.70 2.62 2.73
CA LEU A 21 10.83 3.47 3.05
C LEU A 21 10.65 4.24 4.37
N ILE A 22 9.41 4.68 4.66
CA ILE A 22 9.07 5.31 5.95
C ILE A 22 9.27 4.32 7.10
N LEU A 23 8.78 3.08 6.94
CA LEU A 23 8.99 2.02 7.92
C LEU A 23 10.49 1.75 8.13
N TRP A 24 11.25 1.60 7.03
CA TRP A 24 12.70 1.39 7.07
C TRP A 24 13.42 2.49 7.85
N ARG A 25 13.11 3.76 7.57
CA ARG A 25 13.73 4.89 8.27
C ARG A 25 13.39 4.94 9.76
N ASN A 26 12.19 4.47 10.14
CA ASN A 26 11.72 4.51 11.51
C ASN A 26 12.09 3.28 12.35
N LEU A 27 12.68 2.24 11.75
CA LEU A 27 13.12 1.02 12.45
C LEU A 27 14.21 1.29 13.49
N GLU A 28 15.11 2.24 13.22
CA GLU A 28 16.21 2.61 14.11
C GLU A 28 15.81 3.69 15.13
N HIS A 29 14.53 4.07 15.18
CA HIS A 29 14.09 5.14 16.06
C HIS A 29 14.26 4.71 17.54
N PRO A 30 14.85 5.54 18.42
CA PRO A 30 15.11 5.17 19.82
C PRO A 30 13.86 4.88 20.65
N ASN A 31 12.69 5.32 20.18
CA ASN A 31 11.41 5.05 20.81
C ASN A 31 10.69 3.95 20.03
N ILE A 32 10.52 2.77 20.65
CA ILE A 32 9.87 1.59 20.06
C ILE A 32 8.44 1.84 19.57
N LEU A 33 7.73 2.83 20.13
CA LEU A 33 6.38 3.17 19.68
C LEU A 33 6.36 3.68 18.22
N VAL A 34 7.43 4.34 17.77
CA VAL A 34 7.53 4.90 16.42
C VAL A 34 7.62 3.82 15.33
N PRO A 35 8.52 2.82 15.40
CA PRO A 35 8.51 1.71 14.46
C PRO A 35 7.25 0.86 14.56
N VAL A 36 6.67 0.67 15.75
CA VAL A 36 5.41 -0.07 15.91
C VAL A 36 4.24 0.64 15.19
N LEU A 37 4.09 1.95 15.38
CA LEU A 37 3.07 2.74 14.69
C LEU A 37 3.30 2.79 13.17
N SER A 38 4.56 2.93 12.75
CA SER A 38 4.93 2.89 11.32
C SER A 38 4.61 1.54 10.69
N PHE A 39 4.87 0.45 11.42
CA PHE A 39 4.57 -0.91 10.99
C PHE A 39 3.06 -1.13 10.90
N ALA A 40 2.29 -0.70 11.90
CA ALA A 40 0.83 -0.79 11.87
C ALA A 40 0.24 0.00 10.69
N GLY A 41 0.73 1.20 10.43
CA GLY A 41 0.33 2.02 9.27
C GLY A 41 0.65 1.36 7.93
N PHE A 42 1.87 0.80 7.80
CA PHE A 42 2.26 0.05 6.61
C PHE A 42 1.35 -1.16 6.38
N LEU A 43 1.06 -1.93 7.43
CA LEU A 43 0.24 -3.14 7.36
C LEU A 43 -1.20 -2.80 6.96
N MET A 44 -1.76 -1.74 7.51
CA MET A 44 -3.08 -1.21 7.12
C MET A 44 -3.12 -0.79 5.65
N PHE A 45 -2.08 -0.12 5.14
CA PHE A 45 -2.00 0.25 3.73
C PHE A 45 -1.94 -0.97 2.81
N VAL A 46 -1.17 -2.00 3.17
CA VAL A 46 -1.09 -3.26 2.40
C VAL A 46 -2.46 -3.94 2.32
N LEU A 47 -3.20 -4.03 3.43
CA LEU A 47 -4.55 -4.59 3.45
C LEU A 47 -5.52 -3.81 2.55
N LEU A 48 -5.48 -2.46 2.62
CA LEU A 48 -6.29 -1.61 1.74
C LEU A 48 -5.96 -1.81 0.26
N LYS A 49 -4.67 -1.93 -0.09
CA LYS A 49 -4.23 -2.21 -1.46
C LYS A 49 -4.76 -3.56 -1.93
N ILE A 50 -4.61 -4.62 -1.13
CA ILE A 50 -5.10 -5.96 -1.48
C ILE A 50 -6.62 -5.91 -1.70
N PHE A 51 -7.36 -5.28 -0.78
CA PHE A 51 -8.81 -5.11 -0.91
C PHE A 51 -9.18 -4.36 -2.20
N PHE A 52 -8.48 -3.28 -2.52
CA PHE A 52 -8.72 -2.50 -3.74
C PHE A 52 -8.43 -3.32 -5.00
N VAL A 53 -7.32 -4.06 -5.03
CA VAL A 53 -6.97 -4.95 -6.15
C VAL A 53 -8.01 -6.06 -6.33
N LEU A 54 -8.44 -6.70 -5.24
CA LEU A 54 -9.48 -7.73 -5.29
C LEU A 54 -10.82 -7.16 -5.78
N ARG A 55 -11.22 -5.96 -5.30
CA ARG A 55 -12.42 -5.27 -5.76
C ARG A 55 -12.34 -4.91 -7.24
N GLN A 56 -11.19 -4.44 -7.72
CA GLN A 56 -10.98 -4.18 -9.15
C GLN A 56 -11.09 -5.45 -9.98
N ARG A 57 -10.50 -6.57 -9.52
CA ARG A 57 -10.60 -7.86 -10.23
C ARG A 57 -12.05 -8.34 -10.32
N LYS A 58 -12.81 -8.25 -9.22
CA LYS A 58 -14.24 -8.58 -9.22
C LYS A 58 -15.04 -7.75 -10.24
N ASN A 59 -14.75 -6.46 -10.33
CA ASN A 59 -15.46 -5.56 -11.23
C ASN A 59 -15.06 -5.72 -12.72
N ASN A 60 -13.91 -6.32 -13.01
CA ASN A 60 -13.41 -6.54 -14.37
C ASN A 60 -13.60 -7.98 -14.87
N SER A 61 -14.23 -8.86 -14.08
CA SER A 61 -14.57 -10.21 -14.54
C SER A 61 -15.75 -10.13 -15.51
N PRO A 62 -15.61 -10.55 -16.78
CA PRO A 62 -16.76 -10.67 -17.67
C PRO A 62 -17.67 -11.76 -17.09
N LYS A 63 -18.99 -11.50 -17.07
CA LYS A 63 -20.00 -12.53 -16.82
C LYS A 63 -19.87 -13.65 -17.83
#